data_AF-A0A1B0D1G8-F1
#
_entry.id   AF-A0A1B0D1G8-F1
#
_cell.length_a   1.000
_cell.length_b   1.000
_cell.length_c   1.000
_cell.angle_alpha   90.00
_cell.angle_beta   90.00
_cell.angle_gamma   90.00
#
_symmetry.space_group_name_H-M   'P 1'
#
loop_
_entity.id
_entity.type
_entity.pdbx_description
1 polymer ?
#
loop_
_entity_poly.entity_id
_entity_poly.type
_entity_poly.pdbx_seq_one_letter_code
_entity_poly.pdbx_strand_id
1 'polypeptide(L)'
;MPRAQNAHAYVNAAFVYEFADASKEKLLKATICFGGINPNFVHATETEKLLQNVNLFDDSFYQKVLSVLGGELNPDWELPDASPEYRKNLALALFYKSCLDLCPEGKLKPEFKSGATQIDREISSGTQTFDTYEKNWPLTKPVKKLEALIQVSGEAKYMNDLPYRDDDLWAAFVLATEAKVKIAQIDPSEALKVPGVVAFFSAKDIPGINSFVSMKVPFTTANEEIFASDIVAFHGQPVGVIVADSLSLAQTASKLVKVIYTKSQNRELLVTLKDVMEAKAWQRIASELHTKPKNPTKYQGVKGSHQISGIFDIGSQYHYTMEPQTT
;
A
#
# COMPACT_ATOMS: atom_id res chain seq x y z
N MET A 1 11.09 6.60 -0.62
CA MET A 1 10.41 5.72 0.36
C MET A 1 9.03 6.31 0.68
N PRO A 2 8.02 5.49 1.03
CA PRO A 2 6.68 5.98 1.36
C PRO A 2 6.59 6.77 2.67
N ARG A 3 7.49 6.49 3.62
CA ARG A 3 7.62 7.19 4.91
C ARG A 3 9.09 7.27 5.29
N ALA A 4 9.49 8.22 6.14
CA ALA A 4 10.89 8.54 6.41
C ALA A 4 11.70 7.42 7.10
N GLN A 5 11.05 6.51 7.83
CA GLN A 5 11.72 5.44 8.59
C GLN A 5 10.93 4.13 8.52
N ASN A 6 11.61 3.01 8.77
CA ASN A 6 11.04 1.66 8.78
C ASN A 6 10.20 1.37 7.52
N ALA A 7 10.73 1.70 6.35
CA ALA A 7 10.08 1.45 5.07
C ALA A 7 11.13 1.16 4.00
N HIS A 8 10.79 0.26 3.09
CA HIS A 8 11.62 0.00 1.92
C HIS A 8 11.76 1.27 1.07
N ALA A 9 12.96 1.49 0.54
CA ALA A 9 13.22 2.62 -0.33
C ALA A 9 12.65 2.33 -1.72
N TYR A 10 11.86 3.25 -2.27
CA TYR A 10 11.44 3.20 -3.67
C TYR A 10 12.63 3.22 -4.62
N VAL A 11 13.61 4.07 -4.31
CA VAL A 11 14.92 4.09 -4.96
C VAL A 11 15.93 4.42 -3.88
N ASN A 12 17.06 3.72 -3.87
CA ASN A 12 18.25 4.10 -3.13
C ASN A 12 19.42 4.23 -4.12
N ALA A 13 20.43 5.00 -3.74
CA ALA A 13 21.57 5.25 -4.59
C ALA A 13 22.85 5.35 -3.77
N ALA A 14 23.95 4.97 -4.38
CA ALA A 14 25.30 5.17 -3.87
C ALA A 14 26.13 5.88 -4.95
N PHE A 15 26.80 6.96 -4.55
CA PHE A 15 27.63 7.76 -5.43
C PHE A 15 29.02 7.90 -4.80
N VAL A 16 30.05 7.60 -5.58
CA VAL A 16 31.45 7.81 -5.21
C VAL A 16 32.10 8.64 -6.30
N TYR A 17 32.83 9.69 -5.90
CA TYR A 17 33.49 10.62 -6.82
C TYR A 17 34.95 10.78 -6.41
N GLU A 18 35.85 10.64 -7.37
CA GLU A 18 37.28 10.84 -7.21
C GLU A 18 37.68 12.11 -7.97
N PHE A 19 38.02 13.18 -7.25
CA PHE A 19 38.46 14.45 -7.84
C PHE A 19 39.98 14.52 -7.93
N ALA A 20 40.50 15.29 -8.88
CA ALA A 20 41.94 15.47 -9.07
C ALA A 20 42.62 16.15 -7.88
N ASP A 21 41.90 17.06 -7.23
CA ASP A 21 42.36 17.80 -6.06
C ASP A 21 41.16 18.36 -5.25
N ALA A 22 41.45 19.08 -4.17
CA ALA A 22 40.46 19.65 -3.27
C ALA A 22 39.60 20.79 -3.90
N SER A 23 40.00 21.35 -5.04
CA SER A 23 39.20 22.37 -5.76
C SER A 23 37.92 21.79 -6.36
N LYS A 24 37.88 20.45 -6.55
CA LYS A 24 36.81 19.70 -7.20
C LYS A 24 36.52 20.15 -8.64
N GLU A 25 37.44 20.85 -9.30
CA GLU A 25 37.23 21.36 -10.66
C GLU A 25 37.30 20.28 -11.74
N LYS A 26 37.99 19.16 -11.45
CA LYS A 26 38.13 18.03 -12.36
C LYS A 26 37.81 16.72 -11.66
N LEU A 27 36.78 16.04 -12.15
CA LEU A 27 36.39 14.70 -11.73
C LEU A 27 37.22 13.67 -12.52
N LEU A 28 37.96 12.80 -11.83
CA LEU A 28 38.75 11.73 -12.45
C LEU A 28 37.91 10.48 -12.71
N LYS A 29 37.06 10.11 -11.74
CA LYS A 29 36.23 8.90 -11.79
C LYS A 29 34.97 9.08 -10.96
N ALA A 30 33.88 8.47 -11.41
CA ALA A 30 32.67 8.29 -10.63
C ALA A 30 32.31 6.80 -10.55
N THR A 31 31.61 6.41 -9.49
CA THR A 31 30.91 5.13 -9.40
C THR A 31 29.49 5.39 -8.91
N ILE A 32 28.52 4.97 -9.70
CA ILE A 32 27.12 5.36 -9.59
C ILE A 32 26.25 4.10 -9.63
N CYS A 33 25.57 3.84 -8.54
CA CYS A 33 24.79 2.64 -8.34
C CYS A 33 23.39 2.96 -7.82
N PHE A 34 22.37 2.24 -8.30
CA PHE A 34 20.98 2.38 -7.87
C PHE A 34 20.36 1.03 -7.52
N GLY A 35 19.59 1.02 -6.44
CA GLY A 35 18.64 -0.06 -6.12
C GLY A 35 17.20 0.45 -6.20
N GLY A 36 16.25 -0.48 -6.33
CA GLY A 36 14.84 -0.15 -6.51
C GLY A 36 14.49 0.37 -7.91
N ILE A 37 15.32 0.10 -8.92
CA ILE A 37 15.00 0.40 -10.32
C ILE A 37 14.34 -0.81 -10.96
N ASN A 38 15.05 -1.93 -11.03
CA ASN A 38 14.51 -3.20 -11.47
C ASN A 38 15.15 -4.32 -10.62
N PRO A 39 14.77 -5.61 -10.80
CA PRO A 39 15.27 -6.70 -9.97
C PRO A 39 16.78 -6.90 -10.11
N ASN A 40 17.36 -6.43 -11.22
CA ASN A 40 18.80 -6.37 -11.41
C ASN A 40 19.29 -5.01 -10.90
N PHE A 41 20.26 -5.04 -9.98
CA PHE A 41 20.94 -3.84 -9.52
C PHE A 41 21.49 -3.01 -10.71
N VAL A 42 21.34 -1.69 -10.68
CA VAL A 42 21.76 -0.81 -11.79
C VAL A 42 23.07 -0.12 -11.46
N HIS A 43 24.08 -0.36 -12.29
CA HIS A 43 25.38 0.31 -12.27
C HIS A 43 25.50 1.16 -13.53
N ALA A 44 25.56 2.50 -13.38
CA ALA A 44 25.43 3.45 -14.47
C ALA A 44 26.76 3.69 -15.21
N THR A 45 27.32 2.63 -15.80
CA THR A 45 28.66 2.62 -16.39
C THR A 45 28.83 3.56 -17.58
N GLU A 46 27.79 3.81 -18.38
CA GLU A 46 27.88 4.76 -19.50
C GLU A 46 27.90 6.21 -19.00
N THR A 47 27.10 6.51 -17.97
CA THR A 47 27.15 7.79 -17.26
C THR A 47 28.53 8.01 -16.62
N GLU A 48 29.13 6.99 -16.01
CA GLU A 48 30.48 7.09 -15.42
C GLU A 48 31.56 7.42 -16.45
N LYS A 49 31.52 6.78 -17.63
CA LYS A 49 32.43 7.10 -18.74
C LYS A 49 32.29 8.55 -19.20
N LEU A 50 31.06 9.05 -19.26
CA LEU A 50 30.80 10.44 -19.63
C LEU A 50 31.34 11.43 -18.59
N LEU A 51 31.36 11.04 -17.31
CA LEU A 51 31.84 11.86 -16.19
C LEU A 51 33.38 11.83 -16.01
N GLN A 52 34.12 11.17 -16.89
CA GLN A 52 35.57 11.05 -16.76
C GLN A 52 36.27 12.33 -17.24
N ASN A 53 37.15 12.89 -16.40
CA ASN A 53 37.96 14.08 -16.69
C ASN A 53 37.17 15.37 -16.99
N VAL A 54 35.94 15.47 -16.49
CA VAL A 54 35.07 16.65 -16.70
C VAL A 54 34.95 17.52 -15.45
N ASN A 55 34.48 18.76 -15.63
CA ASN A 55 34.01 19.58 -14.52
C ASN A 55 32.54 19.22 -14.23
N LEU A 56 32.29 18.66 -13.04
CA LEU A 56 30.95 18.24 -12.64
C LEU A 56 29.97 19.42 -12.52
N PHE A 57 30.46 20.64 -12.30
CA PHE A 57 29.64 21.82 -11.99
C PHE A 57 29.37 22.73 -13.20
N ASP A 58 29.56 22.23 -14.42
CA ASP A 58 29.22 22.94 -15.66
C ASP A 58 27.76 22.71 -16.06
N ASP A 59 26.94 23.78 -15.98
CA ASP A 59 25.52 23.79 -16.34
C ASP A 59 25.24 23.24 -17.74
N SER A 60 26.16 23.46 -18.69
CA SER A 60 25.98 23.02 -20.09
C SER A 60 26.04 21.49 -20.26
N PHE A 61 26.58 20.79 -19.26
CA PHE A 61 26.83 19.35 -19.32
C PHE A 61 25.74 18.51 -18.63
N TYR A 62 25.02 19.08 -17.67
CA TYR A 62 24.03 18.35 -16.85
C TYR A 62 22.90 17.72 -17.66
N GLN A 63 22.36 18.43 -18.66
CA GLN A 63 21.27 17.90 -19.48
C GLN A 63 21.70 16.64 -20.25
N LYS A 64 22.95 16.61 -20.73
CA LYS A 64 23.52 15.45 -21.40
C LYS A 64 23.70 14.28 -20.43
N VAL A 65 24.24 14.54 -19.24
CA VAL A 65 24.45 13.50 -18.21
C VAL A 65 23.12 12.90 -17.76
N LEU A 66 22.11 13.73 -17.46
CA LEU A 66 20.78 13.27 -17.08
C LEU A 66 20.09 12.47 -18.18
N SER A 67 20.31 12.85 -19.46
CA SER A 67 19.78 12.10 -20.60
C SER A 67 20.42 10.71 -20.73
N VAL A 68 21.75 10.60 -20.60
CA VAL A 68 22.47 9.31 -20.64
C VAL A 68 22.07 8.43 -19.46
N LEU A 69 22.08 8.98 -18.24
CA LEU A 69 21.65 8.27 -17.04
C LEU A 69 20.20 7.81 -17.17
N GLY A 70 19.32 8.68 -17.70
CA GLY A 70 17.95 8.33 -18.00
C GLY A 70 17.81 7.17 -18.98
N GLY A 71 18.76 6.97 -19.90
CA GLY A 71 18.79 5.81 -20.81
C GLY A 71 19.21 4.51 -20.13
N GLU A 72 20.04 4.57 -19.09
CA GLU A 72 20.46 3.39 -18.30
C GLU A 72 19.39 2.96 -17.29
N LEU A 73 18.51 3.88 -16.89
CA LEU A 73 17.43 3.63 -15.94
C LEU A 73 16.19 3.06 -16.64
N ASN A 74 16.00 1.75 -16.46
CA ASN A 74 14.83 0.99 -16.92
C ASN A 74 14.08 0.38 -15.73
N PRO A 75 13.18 1.15 -15.09
CA PRO A 75 12.41 0.60 -13.99
C PRO A 75 11.33 -0.36 -14.47
N ASP A 76 11.16 -1.46 -13.75
CA ASP A 76 10.06 -2.40 -13.99
C ASP A 76 8.72 -1.82 -13.49
N TRP A 77 7.62 -2.56 -13.68
CA TRP A 77 6.35 -2.20 -13.07
C TRP A 77 5.85 -3.36 -12.22
N GLU A 78 5.98 -3.18 -10.91
CA GLU A 78 5.52 -4.12 -9.90
C GLU A 78 4.76 -3.36 -8.81
N LEU A 79 3.58 -3.85 -8.42
CA LEU A 79 2.87 -3.32 -7.26
C LEU A 79 3.40 -4.02 -6.00
N PRO A 80 3.57 -3.32 -4.86
CA PRO A 80 3.06 -1.99 -4.55
C PRO A 80 4.07 -0.84 -4.77
N ASP A 81 5.12 -1.05 -5.57
CA ASP A 81 6.13 -0.01 -5.78
C ASP A 81 5.57 1.21 -6.52
N ALA A 82 6.26 2.34 -6.34
CA ALA A 82 5.93 3.57 -7.05
C ALA A 82 6.10 3.39 -8.57
N SER A 83 5.40 4.21 -9.34
CA SER A 83 5.37 4.10 -10.81
C SER A 83 6.80 4.13 -11.41
N PRO A 84 7.01 3.45 -12.55
CA PRO A 84 8.31 3.46 -13.23
C PRO A 84 8.81 4.89 -13.49
N GLU A 85 7.91 5.77 -13.94
CA GLU A 85 8.21 7.18 -14.17
C GLU A 85 8.70 7.90 -12.90
N TYR A 86 8.01 7.70 -11.78
CA TYR A 86 8.41 8.29 -10.50
C TYR A 86 9.79 7.78 -10.07
N ARG A 87 10.03 6.47 -10.14
CA ARG A 87 11.32 5.87 -9.74
C ARG A 87 12.47 6.35 -10.62
N LYS A 88 12.25 6.46 -11.93
CA LYS A 88 13.22 7.04 -12.87
C LYS A 88 13.57 8.48 -12.51
N ASN A 89 12.55 9.33 -12.32
CA ASN A 89 12.74 10.73 -11.97
C ASN A 89 13.40 10.90 -10.61
N LEU A 90 13.09 10.03 -9.64
CA LEU A 90 13.73 10.02 -8.33
C LEU A 90 15.22 9.67 -8.41
N ALA A 91 15.60 8.68 -9.23
CA ALA A 91 17.02 8.34 -9.43
C ALA A 91 17.81 9.51 -10.04
N LEU A 92 17.25 10.17 -11.07
CA LEU A 92 17.83 11.37 -11.66
C LEU A 92 17.94 12.51 -10.63
N ALA A 93 16.91 12.70 -9.79
CA ALA A 93 16.93 13.71 -8.73
C ALA A 93 17.94 13.39 -7.63
N LEU A 94 18.16 12.12 -7.27
CA LEU A 94 19.18 11.70 -6.31
C LEU A 94 20.59 12.00 -6.84
N PHE A 95 20.85 11.73 -8.11
CA PHE A 95 22.10 12.11 -8.76
C PHE A 95 22.29 13.63 -8.81
N TYR A 96 21.23 14.38 -9.13
CA TYR A 96 21.31 15.84 -9.12
C TYR A 96 21.58 16.37 -7.70
N LYS A 97 20.93 15.79 -6.69
CA LYS A 97 21.15 16.12 -5.28
C LYS A 97 22.59 15.88 -4.83
N SER A 98 23.22 14.77 -5.21
CA SER A 98 24.63 14.53 -4.87
C SER A 98 25.55 15.55 -5.52
N CYS A 99 25.25 16.00 -6.74
CA CYS A 99 25.99 17.07 -7.39
C CYS A 99 25.86 18.41 -6.64
N LEU A 100 24.65 18.76 -6.18
CA LEU A 100 24.42 19.98 -5.40
C LEU A 100 25.17 19.95 -4.06
N ASP A 101 25.18 18.81 -3.38
CA ASP A 101 25.88 18.60 -2.11
C ASP A 101 27.41 18.68 -2.26
N LEU A 102 27.95 18.22 -3.39
CA LEU A 102 29.38 18.28 -3.66
C LEU A 102 29.88 19.65 -4.13
N CYS A 103 28.97 20.54 -4.57
CA CYS A 103 29.31 21.84 -5.12
C CYS A 103 30.07 22.71 -4.11
N PRO A 104 31.25 23.27 -4.47
CA PRO A 104 32.00 24.15 -3.57
C PRO A 104 31.20 25.35 -3.07
N GLU A 105 31.45 25.76 -1.83
CA GLU A 105 30.85 26.97 -1.26
C GLU A 105 31.14 28.19 -2.13
N GLY A 106 30.10 28.98 -2.42
CA GLY A 106 30.20 30.18 -3.27
C GLY A 106 29.98 29.94 -4.77
N LYS A 107 30.06 28.70 -5.28
CA LYS A 107 29.66 28.37 -6.66
C LYS A 107 28.16 28.05 -6.78
N LEU A 108 27.55 27.52 -5.72
CA LEU A 108 26.13 27.17 -5.70
C LEU A 108 25.24 28.41 -5.55
N LYS A 109 24.29 28.59 -6.48
CA LYS A 109 23.29 29.66 -6.40
C LYS A 109 22.40 29.49 -5.16
N PRO A 110 22.01 30.58 -4.46
CA PRO A 110 21.20 30.49 -3.25
C PRO A 110 19.88 29.73 -3.42
N GLU A 111 19.24 29.84 -4.59
CA GLU A 111 17.97 29.14 -4.88
C GLU A 111 18.09 27.61 -4.85
N PHE A 112 19.28 27.05 -5.05
CA PHE A 112 19.50 25.60 -5.12
C PHE A 112 20.01 24.99 -3.82
N LYS A 113 20.36 25.81 -2.82
CA LYS A 113 20.97 25.36 -1.56
C LYS A 113 20.08 24.35 -0.80
N SER A 114 18.77 24.54 -0.81
CA SER A 114 17.82 23.63 -0.14
C SER A 114 17.75 22.24 -0.77
N GLY A 115 18.16 22.08 -2.04
CA GLY A 115 18.21 20.79 -2.71
C GLY A 115 19.31 19.86 -2.18
N ALA A 116 20.43 20.44 -1.74
CA ALA A 116 21.55 19.72 -1.13
C ALA A 116 21.22 19.27 0.30
N THR A 117 20.50 20.09 1.07
CA THR A 117 20.25 19.84 2.50
C THR A 117 19.43 18.57 2.74
N GLN A 118 19.76 17.83 3.80
CA GLN A 118 18.95 16.72 4.30
C GLN A 118 17.79 17.25 5.15
N ILE A 119 16.61 16.65 5.00
CA ILE A 119 15.47 16.97 5.86
C ILE A 119 15.66 16.18 7.15
N ASP A 120 15.87 16.90 8.26
CA ASP A 120 15.86 16.33 9.61
C ASP A 120 14.50 16.55 10.27
N ARG A 121 14.04 15.57 11.03
CA ARG A 121 12.75 15.62 11.72
C ARG A 121 12.98 15.72 13.22
N GLU A 122 12.70 16.88 13.77
CA GLU A 122 12.78 17.13 15.20
C GLU A 122 11.74 16.34 16.01
N ILE A 123 11.95 16.29 17.32
CA ILE A 123 10.99 15.71 18.28
C ILE A 123 9.69 16.52 18.22
N SER A 124 8.56 15.82 18.11
CA SER A 124 7.25 16.47 18.03
C SER A 124 6.86 17.08 19.38
N SER A 125 6.30 18.29 19.35
CA SER A 125 5.73 19.00 20.50
C SER A 125 4.32 19.48 20.19
N GLY A 126 3.51 19.76 21.23
CA GLY A 126 2.14 20.23 21.05
C GLY A 126 1.53 20.78 22.33
N THR A 127 0.52 21.64 22.17
CA THR A 127 -0.22 22.29 23.25
C THR A 127 -1.69 21.88 23.17
N GLN A 128 -2.30 21.55 24.31
CA GLN A 128 -3.74 21.29 24.40
C GLN A 128 -4.40 22.30 25.35
N THR A 129 -5.51 22.87 24.91
CA THR A 129 -6.32 23.81 25.69
C THR A 129 -7.76 23.34 25.65
N PHE A 130 -8.38 23.16 26.82
CA PHE A 130 -9.78 22.77 26.95
C PHE A 130 -10.37 23.32 28.24
N ASP A 131 -11.67 23.60 28.23
CA ASP A 131 -12.39 24.08 29.41
C ASP A 131 -12.83 22.91 30.30
N THR A 132 -12.86 23.13 31.62
CA THR A 132 -13.39 22.19 32.61
C THR A 132 -14.20 22.95 33.65
N TYR A 133 -15.27 22.34 34.14
CA TYR A 133 -16.15 22.93 35.16
C TYR A 133 -16.25 21.98 36.35
N GLU A 134 -15.55 22.30 37.45
CA GLU A 134 -15.46 21.44 38.63
C GLU A 134 -16.84 21.08 39.23
N LYS A 135 -17.79 22.03 39.19
CA LYS A 135 -19.19 21.80 39.60
C LYS A 135 -19.90 20.67 38.87
N ASN A 136 -19.43 20.30 37.68
CA ASN A 136 -20.02 19.27 36.80
C ASN A 136 -19.15 18.01 36.74
N TRP A 137 -18.19 17.84 37.65
CA TRP A 137 -17.38 16.63 37.68
C TRP A 137 -18.22 15.41 38.11
N PRO A 138 -18.02 14.23 37.48
CA PRO A 138 -16.91 13.87 36.59
C PRO A 138 -17.09 14.18 35.09
N LEU A 139 -18.22 14.75 34.65
CA LEU A 139 -18.55 14.90 33.21
C LEU A 139 -17.53 15.72 32.41
N THR A 140 -16.98 16.79 33.01
CA THR A 140 -16.01 17.68 32.34
C THR A 140 -14.58 17.50 32.84
N LYS A 141 -14.35 16.52 33.71
CA LYS A 141 -13.03 16.22 34.25
C LYS A 141 -12.24 15.41 33.22
N PRO A 142 -10.98 15.76 32.91
CA PRO A 142 -10.11 14.95 32.06
C PRO A 142 -9.68 13.69 32.83
N VAL A 143 -10.59 12.72 32.93
CA VAL A 143 -10.33 11.46 33.62
C VAL A 143 -9.46 10.56 32.76
N LYS A 144 -8.49 9.91 33.41
CA LYS A 144 -7.71 8.85 32.77
C LYS A 144 -8.68 7.72 32.35
N LYS A 145 -8.48 7.17 31.15
CA LYS A 145 -9.20 5.97 30.69
C LYS A 145 -9.07 4.86 31.74
N LEU A 146 -10.19 4.24 32.10
CA LEU A 146 -10.27 3.26 33.20
C LEU A 146 -9.28 2.11 33.01
N GLU A 147 -9.18 1.57 31.80
CA GLU A 147 -8.33 0.43 31.46
C GLU A 147 -6.88 0.82 31.15
N ALA A 148 -6.52 2.11 31.18
CA ALA A 148 -5.21 2.55 30.72
C ALA A 148 -4.05 1.92 31.49
N LEU A 149 -4.20 1.67 32.81
CA LEU A 149 -3.16 1.02 33.59
C LEU A 149 -2.94 -0.44 33.19
N ILE A 150 -4.03 -1.21 33.07
CA ILE A 150 -3.95 -2.62 32.67
C ILE A 150 -3.49 -2.79 31.22
N GLN A 151 -3.76 -1.81 30.35
CA GLN A 151 -3.26 -1.82 28.97
C GLN A 151 -1.76 -1.57 28.89
N VAL A 152 -1.21 -0.65 29.69
CA VAL A 152 0.24 -0.38 29.67
C VAL A 152 1.06 -1.40 30.47
N SER A 153 0.44 -2.14 31.38
CA SER A 153 1.08 -3.27 32.09
C SER A 153 1.00 -4.60 31.33
N GLY A 154 0.16 -4.69 30.30
CA GLY A 154 -0.09 -5.94 29.57
C GLY A 154 -1.08 -6.90 30.27
N GLU A 155 -1.83 -6.42 31.25
CA GLU A 155 -2.84 -7.20 31.98
C GLU A 155 -4.24 -7.17 31.32
N ALA A 156 -4.47 -6.22 30.42
CA ALA A 156 -5.68 -6.17 29.61
C ALA A 156 -5.71 -7.39 28.67
N LYS A 157 -6.80 -8.17 28.74
CA LYS A 157 -6.99 -9.35 27.90
C LYS A 157 -7.74 -9.01 26.62
N TYR A 158 -7.13 -9.32 25.50
CA TYR A 158 -7.71 -9.32 24.16
C TYR A 158 -8.13 -10.75 23.76
N MET A 159 -8.74 -10.92 22.59
CA MET A 159 -9.31 -12.22 22.21
C MET A 159 -8.26 -13.33 22.19
N ASN A 160 -7.08 -13.02 21.63
CA ASN A 160 -5.99 -13.98 21.52
C ASN A 160 -5.17 -14.15 22.82
N ASP A 161 -5.52 -13.44 23.90
CA ASP A 161 -4.90 -13.62 25.23
C ASP A 161 -5.71 -14.59 26.11
N LEU A 162 -6.88 -15.03 25.63
CA LEU A 162 -7.69 -16.02 26.33
C LEU A 162 -6.98 -17.38 26.30
N PRO A 163 -7.02 -18.14 27.40
CA PRO A 163 -6.34 -19.43 27.46
C PRO A 163 -6.98 -20.41 26.48
N TYR A 164 -6.15 -21.06 25.67
CA TYR A 164 -6.55 -22.17 24.82
C TYR A 164 -6.74 -23.44 25.65
N ARG A 165 -7.63 -24.30 25.19
CA ARG A 165 -7.83 -25.66 25.71
C ARG A 165 -6.97 -26.64 24.91
N ASP A 166 -6.66 -27.79 25.50
CA ASP A 166 -5.84 -28.83 24.85
C ASP A 166 -6.49 -29.39 23.57
N ASP A 167 -7.81 -29.26 23.44
CA ASP A 167 -8.61 -29.71 22.29
C ASP A 167 -8.96 -28.59 21.29
N ASP A 168 -8.44 -27.37 21.49
CA ASP A 168 -8.65 -26.28 20.56
C ASP A 168 -7.87 -26.50 19.26
N LEU A 169 -8.49 -26.14 18.15
CA LEU A 169 -7.90 -26.23 16.81
C LEU A 169 -7.80 -24.84 16.19
N TRP A 170 -6.94 -24.73 15.19
CA TRP A 170 -6.65 -23.51 14.47
C TRP A 170 -7.17 -23.58 13.05
N ALA A 171 -7.75 -22.47 12.58
CA ALA A 171 -8.34 -22.38 11.27
C ALA A 171 -7.58 -21.39 10.38
N ALA A 172 -7.43 -21.72 9.10
CA ALA A 172 -6.90 -20.81 8.09
C ALA A 172 -7.72 -20.90 6.81
N PHE A 173 -8.17 -19.76 6.30
CA PHE A 173 -8.90 -19.72 5.04
C PHE A 173 -8.03 -20.18 3.87
N VAL A 174 -8.66 -20.93 2.96
CA VAL A 174 -8.15 -21.14 1.62
C VAL A 174 -8.73 -20.01 0.76
N LEU A 175 -7.84 -19.16 0.23
CA LEU A 175 -8.22 -17.96 -0.50
C LEU A 175 -8.07 -18.16 -2.00
N ALA A 176 -9.03 -17.65 -2.77
CA ALA A 176 -8.94 -17.67 -4.22
C ALA A 176 -7.85 -16.73 -4.75
N THR A 177 -7.12 -17.17 -5.77
CA THR A 177 -6.02 -16.41 -6.40
C THR A 177 -6.42 -15.72 -7.70
N GLU A 178 -7.67 -15.88 -8.14
CA GLU A 178 -8.21 -15.28 -9.35
C GLU A 178 -9.58 -14.66 -9.08
N ALA A 179 -9.95 -13.62 -9.82
CA ALA A 179 -11.26 -12.96 -9.74
C ALA A 179 -12.09 -13.19 -11.01
N LYS A 180 -13.41 -13.19 -10.87
CA LYS A 180 -14.41 -13.44 -11.93
C LYS A 180 -14.18 -14.74 -12.72
N VAL A 181 -13.78 -15.80 -12.01
CA VAL A 181 -13.57 -17.13 -12.59
C VAL A 181 -14.48 -18.15 -11.93
N LYS A 182 -14.82 -19.22 -12.66
CA LYS A 182 -15.63 -20.32 -12.13
C LYS A 182 -14.72 -21.35 -11.47
N ILE A 183 -15.08 -21.79 -10.27
CA ILE A 183 -14.42 -22.87 -9.55
C ILE A 183 -14.83 -24.18 -10.23
N ALA A 184 -13.85 -24.86 -10.83
CA ALA A 184 -14.07 -26.18 -11.41
C ALA A 184 -13.95 -27.27 -10.35
N GLN A 185 -12.95 -27.15 -9.48
CA GLN A 185 -12.66 -28.12 -8.44
C GLN A 185 -11.85 -27.48 -7.31
N ILE A 186 -12.07 -27.95 -6.09
CA ILE A 186 -11.20 -27.70 -4.94
C ILE A 186 -10.69 -29.07 -4.47
N ASP A 187 -9.37 -29.23 -4.43
CA ASP A 187 -8.69 -30.47 -4.04
C ASP A 187 -7.82 -30.23 -2.79
N PRO A 188 -8.30 -30.65 -1.60
CA PRO A 188 -7.54 -30.55 -0.35
C PRO A 188 -6.65 -31.75 -0.06
N SER A 189 -6.52 -32.72 -0.98
CA SER A 189 -5.91 -34.02 -0.69
C SER A 189 -4.47 -33.96 -0.17
N GLU A 190 -3.62 -33.09 -0.73
CA GLU A 190 -2.25 -32.90 -0.24
C GLU A 190 -2.21 -32.23 1.13
N ALA A 191 -3.12 -31.29 1.40
CA ALA A 191 -3.22 -30.65 2.72
C ALA A 191 -3.63 -31.66 3.79
N LEU A 192 -4.61 -32.52 3.51
CA LEU A 192 -5.14 -33.52 4.43
C LEU A 192 -4.15 -34.66 4.76
N LYS A 193 -3.09 -34.83 3.96
CA LYS A 193 -2.01 -35.80 4.25
C LYS A 193 -1.01 -35.27 5.28
N VAL A 194 -0.99 -33.96 5.54
CA VAL A 194 -0.03 -33.36 6.46
C VAL A 194 -0.41 -33.73 7.90
N PRO A 195 0.49 -34.33 8.70
CA PRO A 195 0.21 -34.65 10.09
C PRO A 195 -0.23 -33.42 10.89
N GLY A 196 -1.30 -33.56 11.67
CA GLY A 196 -1.91 -32.50 12.46
C GLY A 196 -2.91 -31.63 11.70
N VAL A 197 -3.14 -31.88 10.40
CA VAL A 197 -4.31 -31.33 9.70
C VAL A 197 -5.51 -32.21 10.00
N VAL A 198 -6.57 -31.61 10.54
CA VAL A 198 -7.76 -32.32 11.02
C VAL A 198 -8.83 -32.39 9.94
N ALA A 199 -9.11 -31.26 9.28
CA ALA A 199 -10.19 -31.18 8.30
C ALA A 199 -10.01 -30.04 7.29
N PHE A 200 -10.74 -30.17 6.19
CA PHE A 200 -11.02 -29.09 5.24
C PHE A 200 -12.53 -28.96 5.10
N PHE A 201 -13.05 -27.73 5.17
CA PHE A 201 -14.44 -27.42 4.94
C PHE A 201 -14.59 -26.42 3.79
N SER A 202 -15.61 -26.61 2.96
CA SER A 202 -15.98 -25.74 1.85
C SER A 202 -17.46 -25.34 1.94
N ALA A 203 -17.96 -24.63 0.93
CA ALA A 203 -19.38 -24.27 0.85
C ALA A 203 -20.34 -25.47 0.98
N LYS A 204 -19.89 -26.68 0.60
CA LYS A 204 -20.69 -27.92 0.66
C LYS A 204 -20.94 -28.42 2.08
N ASP A 205 -20.10 -28.01 3.03
CA ASP A 205 -20.12 -28.48 4.40
C ASP A 205 -20.94 -27.55 5.32
N ILE A 206 -21.49 -26.46 4.76
CA ILE A 206 -22.34 -25.52 5.50
C ILE A 206 -23.73 -26.14 5.67
N PRO A 207 -24.19 -26.42 6.91
CA PRO A 207 -25.47 -27.09 7.16
C PRO A 207 -26.70 -26.20 6.88
N GLY A 208 -26.48 -24.90 6.68
CA GLY A 208 -27.52 -23.90 6.47
C GLY A 208 -27.29 -23.08 5.19
N ILE A 209 -27.60 -21.79 5.28
CA ILE A 209 -27.42 -20.86 4.16
C ILE A 209 -25.95 -20.47 4.09
N ASN A 210 -25.33 -20.62 2.91
CA ASN A 210 -23.98 -20.13 2.62
C ASN A 210 -23.99 -18.59 2.45
N SER A 211 -24.25 -17.87 3.53
CA SER A 211 -24.21 -16.41 3.57
C SER A 211 -24.00 -15.90 4.98
N PHE A 212 -23.15 -14.89 5.14
CA PHE A 212 -22.91 -14.24 6.42
C PHE A 212 -23.66 -12.90 6.56
N VAL A 213 -24.36 -12.47 5.50
CA VAL A 213 -25.20 -11.27 5.51
C VAL A 213 -26.67 -11.64 5.41
N SER A 214 -27.52 -10.86 6.09
CA SER A 214 -28.97 -11.01 5.97
C SER A 214 -29.52 -9.92 5.07
N MET A 215 -30.22 -10.31 4.00
CA MET A 215 -30.93 -9.38 3.10
C MET A 215 -32.03 -8.56 3.80
N LYS A 216 -32.31 -8.83 5.09
CA LYS A 216 -33.23 -8.05 5.91
C LYS A 216 -32.54 -6.85 6.58
N VAL A 217 -31.21 -6.79 6.59
CA VAL A 217 -30.45 -5.67 7.15
C VAL A 217 -30.49 -4.52 6.15
N PRO A 218 -30.86 -3.29 6.58
CA PRO A 218 -30.80 -2.12 5.72
C PRO A 218 -29.39 -1.96 5.11
N PHE A 219 -29.32 -1.52 3.86
CA PHE A 219 -28.08 -1.31 3.09
C PHE A 219 -27.32 -2.57 2.63
N THR A 220 -27.80 -3.78 2.93
CA THR A 220 -27.29 -4.99 2.26
C THR A 220 -27.81 -5.06 0.83
N THR A 221 -26.93 -4.88 -0.15
CA THR A 221 -27.28 -4.79 -1.58
C THR A 221 -27.08 -6.10 -2.34
N ALA A 222 -26.34 -7.05 -1.79
CA ALA A 222 -26.08 -8.34 -2.39
C ALA A 222 -25.91 -9.42 -1.32
N ASN A 223 -26.11 -10.68 -1.73
CA ASN A 223 -25.75 -11.84 -0.92
C ASN A 223 -24.23 -12.01 -0.92
N GLU A 224 -23.64 -12.23 0.26
CA GLU A 224 -22.21 -12.47 0.42
C GLU A 224 -21.97 -13.86 0.99
N GLU A 225 -21.39 -14.73 0.16
CA GLU A 225 -21.14 -16.12 0.54
C GLU A 225 -20.05 -16.23 1.60
N ILE A 226 -20.20 -17.18 2.53
CA ILE A 226 -19.17 -17.51 3.52
C ILE A 226 -17.97 -18.11 2.80
N PHE A 227 -18.23 -19.10 1.93
CA PHE A 227 -17.24 -19.67 1.02
C PHE A 227 -17.76 -19.61 -0.42
N ALA A 228 -16.94 -19.14 -1.36
CA ALA A 228 -17.31 -19.08 -2.77
C ALA A 228 -17.69 -20.49 -3.28
N SER A 229 -18.91 -20.65 -3.78
CA SER A 229 -19.45 -21.95 -4.17
C SER A 229 -19.35 -22.25 -5.68
N ASP A 230 -19.41 -21.21 -6.52
CA ASP A 230 -19.40 -21.34 -7.99
C ASP A 230 -18.44 -20.34 -8.65
N ILE A 231 -18.68 -19.04 -8.48
CA ILE A 231 -17.88 -17.97 -9.09
C ILE A 231 -17.13 -17.21 -8.00
N VAL A 232 -15.82 -17.03 -8.21
CA VAL A 232 -15.02 -16.13 -7.38
C VAL A 232 -15.29 -14.69 -7.80
N ALA A 233 -15.80 -13.85 -6.92
CA ALA A 233 -16.12 -12.45 -7.18
C ALA A 233 -14.87 -11.55 -7.17
N PHE A 234 -13.93 -11.79 -6.25
CA PHE A 234 -12.73 -10.97 -6.06
C PHE A 234 -11.52 -11.80 -5.61
N HIS A 235 -10.31 -11.27 -5.86
CA HIS A 235 -9.07 -11.91 -5.44
C HIS A 235 -9.01 -11.96 -3.91
N GLY A 236 -8.67 -13.12 -3.35
CA GLY A 236 -8.62 -13.33 -1.91
C GLY A 236 -9.97 -13.70 -1.29
N GLN A 237 -11.02 -13.95 -2.08
CA GLN A 237 -12.28 -14.46 -1.53
C GLN A 237 -12.08 -15.87 -0.93
N PRO A 238 -12.57 -16.15 0.29
CA PRO A 238 -12.50 -17.49 0.87
C PRO A 238 -13.28 -18.52 0.02
N VAL A 239 -12.66 -19.66 -0.25
CA VAL A 239 -13.30 -20.83 -0.93
C VAL A 239 -13.49 -22.01 0.02
N GLY A 240 -12.91 -21.92 1.21
CA GLY A 240 -12.97 -22.93 2.25
C GLY A 240 -12.03 -22.59 3.40
N VAL A 241 -11.85 -23.52 4.33
CA VAL A 241 -11.02 -23.36 5.51
C VAL A 241 -10.34 -24.69 5.86
N ILE A 242 -9.05 -24.62 6.19
CA ILE A 242 -8.29 -25.72 6.78
C ILE A 242 -8.34 -25.59 8.30
N VAL A 243 -8.51 -26.72 8.99
CA VAL A 243 -8.44 -26.84 10.44
C VAL A 243 -7.28 -27.75 10.83
N ALA A 244 -6.44 -27.33 11.77
CA ALA A 244 -5.24 -28.05 12.19
C ALA A 244 -4.86 -27.77 13.65
N ASP A 245 -3.93 -28.56 14.20
CA ASP A 245 -3.51 -28.50 15.61
C ASP A 245 -2.72 -27.22 15.98
N SER A 246 -2.24 -26.46 15.00
CA SER A 246 -1.55 -25.18 15.24
C SER A 246 -1.80 -24.16 14.14
N LEU A 247 -1.68 -22.88 14.48
CA LEU A 247 -1.88 -21.76 13.54
C LEU A 247 -0.95 -21.84 12.32
N SER A 248 0.34 -22.07 12.56
CA SER A 248 1.35 -22.13 11.49
C SER A 248 1.09 -23.30 10.55
N LEU A 249 0.61 -24.43 11.09
CA LEU A 249 0.23 -25.60 10.33
C LEU A 249 -1.01 -25.33 9.48
N ALA A 250 -2.07 -24.76 10.05
CA ALA A 250 -3.28 -24.39 9.31
C ALA A 250 -2.95 -23.44 8.14
N GLN A 251 -2.14 -22.41 8.39
CA GLN A 251 -1.71 -21.44 7.38
C GLN A 251 -0.84 -22.04 6.26
N THR A 252 0.01 -23.01 6.59
CA THR A 252 0.86 -23.66 5.60
C THR A 252 0.06 -24.68 4.79
N ALA A 253 -0.77 -25.48 5.44
CA ALA A 253 -1.63 -26.47 4.81
C ALA A 253 -2.72 -25.84 3.92
N SER A 254 -3.24 -24.65 4.27
CA SER A 254 -4.20 -23.93 3.41
C SER A 254 -3.63 -23.60 2.03
N LYS A 255 -2.31 -23.38 1.92
CA LYS A 255 -1.61 -23.13 0.66
C LYS A 255 -1.41 -24.40 -0.19
N LEU A 256 -1.58 -25.59 0.39
CA LEU A 256 -1.49 -26.87 -0.32
C LEU A 256 -2.81 -27.26 -0.98
N VAL A 257 -3.93 -26.63 -0.60
CA VAL A 257 -5.23 -26.87 -1.23
C VAL A 257 -5.22 -26.29 -2.65
N LYS A 258 -5.47 -27.15 -3.64
CA LYS A 258 -5.47 -26.77 -5.05
C LYS A 258 -6.86 -26.32 -5.45
N VAL A 259 -6.97 -25.05 -5.85
CA VAL A 259 -8.20 -24.51 -6.42
C VAL A 259 -8.03 -24.43 -7.94
N ILE A 260 -8.84 -25.20 -8.67
CA ILE A 260 -8.80 -25.29 -10.12
C ILE A 260 -9.91 -24.40 -10.69
N TYR A 261 -9.52 -23.45 -11.53
CA TYR A 261 -10.44 -22.51 -12.18
C TYR A 261 -10.72 -22.89 -13.63
N THR A 262 -11.91 -22.53 -14.11
CA THR A 262 -12.25 -22.51 -15.54
C THR A 262 -12.45 -21.08 -15.99
N LYS A 263 -12.02 -20.77 -17.23
CA LYS A 263 -12.22 -19.44 -17.82
C LYS A 263 -13.71 -19.14 -17.91
N SER A 264 -14.15 -18.08 -17.23
CA SER A 264 -15.49 -17.53 -17.42
C SER A 264 -15.60 -16.88 -18.79
N GLN A 265 -16.74 -17.02 -19.47
CA GLN A 265 -16.97 -16.45 -20.80
C GLN A 265 -17.00 -14.90 -20.81
N ASN A 266 -17.14 -14.27 -19.64
CA ASN A 266 -17.13 -12.81 -19.50
C ASN A 266 -16.21 -12.36 -18.35
N ARG A 267 -14.91 -12.28 -18.65
CA ARG A 267 -13.85 -11.94 -17.69
C ARG A 267 -13.41 -10.47 -17.76
N GLU A 268 -14.31 -9.54 -18.11
CA GLU A 268 -13.95 -8.13 -18.06
C GLU A 268 -13.74 -7.71 -16.59
N LEU A 269 -12.51 -7.36 -16.25
CA LEU A 269 -12.12 -6.91 -14.92
C LEU A 269 -12.07 -5.37 -14.91
N LEU A 270 -13.07 -4.77 -14.27
CA LEU A 270 -13.14 -3.33 -14.04
C LEU A 270 -12.62 -3.07 -12.63
N VAL A 271 -11.32 -2.84 -12.49
CA VAL A 271 -10.63 -2.79 -11.19
C VAL A 271 -10.65 -1.37 -10.63
N THR A 272 -10.54 -0.36 -11.48
CA THR A 272 -10.55 1.04 -11.10
C THR A 272 -11.88 1.72 -11.41
N LEU A 273 -12.16 2.85 -10.75
CA LEU A 273 -13.30 3.70 -11.08
C LEU A 273 -13.22 4.19 -12.54
N LYS A 274 -12.02 4.49 -13.02
CA LYS A 274 -11.77 4.87 -14.41
C LYS A 274 -12.22 3.78 -15.38
N ASP A 275 -11.86 2.51 -15.13
CA ASP A 275 -12.30 1.38 -15.97
C ASP A 275 -13.83 1.29 -15.99
N VAL A 276 -14.49 1.46 -14.83
CA VAL A 276 -15.95 1.44 -14.72
C VAL A 276 -16.60 2.56 -15.53
N MET A 277 -16.03 3.78 -15.48
CA MET A 277 -16.52 4.93 -16.23
C MET A 277 -16.33 4.77 -17.74
N GLU A 278 -15.16 4.28 -18.18
CA GLU A 278 -14.84 4.05 -19.59
C GLU A 278 -15.71 2.95 -20.21
N ALA A 279 -15.92 1.85 -19.48
CA ALA A 279 -16.83 0.77 -19.87
C ALA A 279 -18.32 1.15 -19.73
N LYS A 280 -18.62 2.35 -19.19
CA LYS A 280 -19.98 2.84 -18.92
C LYS A 280 -20.81 1.86 -18.08
N ALA A 281 -20.15 1.16 -17.15
CA ALA A 281 -20.76 0.16 -16.30
C ALA A 281 -21.50 0.80 -15.10
N TRP A 282 -22.48 1.65 -15.40
CA TRP A 282 -23.19 2.49 -14.42
C TRP A 282 -23.94 1.71 -13.35
N GLN A 283 -24.28 0.45 -13.60
CA GLN A 283 -24.86 -0.45 -12.60
C GLN A 283 -23.94 -0.70 -11.40
N ARG A 284 -22.63 -0.42 -11.53
CA ARG A 284 -21.66 -0.49 -10.41
C ARG A 284 -21.57 0.81 -9.61
N ILE A 285 -22.22 1.88 -10.06
CA ILE A 285 -22.21 3.17 -9.39
C ILE A 285 -23.55 3.36 -8.70
N ALA A 286 -23.54 3.27 -7.38
CA ALA A 286 -24.69 3.67 -6.57
C ALA A 286 -24.63 5.19 -6.34
N SER A 287 -25.63 5.91 -6.86
CA SER A 287 -25.80 7.31 -6.48
C SER A 287 -26.49 7.37 -5.12
N GLU A 288 -25.69 7.52 -4.07
CA GLU A 288 -26.24 7.84 -2.75
C GLU A 288 -26.62 9.32 -2.73
N LEU A 289 -27.88 9.61 -3.03
CA LEU A 289 -28.46 10.95 -2.88
C LEU A 289 -28.58 11.28 -1.38
N HIS A 290 -27.47 11.60 -0.73
CA HIS A 290 -27.47 11.95 0.70
C HIS A 290 -28.24 13.23 0.99
N THR A 291 -28.42 14.12 0.01
CA THR A 291 -29.38 15.21 0.11
C THR A 291 -29.87 15.64 -1.27
N LYS A 292 -31.19 15.58 -1.51
CA LYS A 292 -31.76 16.59 -2.41
C LYS A 292 -31.61 17.92 -1.69
N PRO A 293 -30.96 18.95 -2.27
CA PRO A 293 -30.89 20.25 -1.62
C PRO A 293 -32.31 20.68 -1.26
N LYS A 294 -32.55 21.02 0.01
CA LYS A 294 -33.90 21.42 0.49
C LYS A 294 -34.51 22.57 -0.34
N ASN A 295 -33.67 23.35 -1.03
CA ASN A 295 -34.07 24.37 -2.00
C ASN A 295 -33.17 24.31 -3.24
N PRO A 296 -33.53 23.57 -4.31
CA PRO A 296 -32.74 23.49 -5.54
C PRO A 296 -32.57 24.85 -6.25
N THR A 297 -33.48 25.80 -6.00
CA THR A 297 -33.42 27.17 -6.53
C THR A 297 -32.35 28.05 -5.86
N LYS A 298 -31.92 27.74 -4.62
CA LYS A 298 -30.89 28.51 -3.90
C LYS A 298 -29.46 28.23 -4.40
N TYR A 299 -29.30 27.13 -5.13
CA TYR A 299 -28.03 26.66 -5.69
C TYR A 299 -28.06 26.63 -7.22
N GLN A 300 -28.99 27.35 -7.86
CA GLN A 300 -28.80 27.69 -9.27
C GLN A 300 -27.53 28.55 -9.34
N GLY A 301 -26.52 28.04 -10.03
CA GLY A 301 -25.22 28.70 -10.15
C GLY A 301 -25.44 30.17 -10.46
N VAL A 302 -24.92 31.05 -9.60
CA VAL A 302 -24.83 32.48 -9.92
C VAL A 302 -24.09 32.56 -11.25
N LYS A 303 -24.55 33.36 -12.21
CA LYS A 303 -23.79 33.66 -13.43
C LYS A 303 -22.46 34.32 -13.03
N GLY A 304 -21.45 33.50 -12.78
CA GLY A 304 -20.07 33.92 -12.56
C GLY A 304 -19.34 34.03 -13.90
N SER A 305 -18.26 34.80 -13.92
CA SER A 305 -17.39 34.93 -15.10
C SER A 305 -16.54 33.69 -15.38
N HIS A 306 -16.50 32.73 -14.45
CA HIS A 306 -15.65 31.55 -14.53
C HIS A 306 -16.47 30.29 -14.24
N GLN A 307 -16.30 29.27 -15.07
CA GLN A 307 -16.83 27.94 -14.88
C GLN A 307 -15.65 26.98 -14.75
N ILE A 308 -15.59 26.21 -13.67
CA ILE A 308 -14.55 25.22 -13.40
C ILE A 308 -15.22 23.85 -13.30
N SER A 309 -14.67 22.87 -13.99
CA SER A 309 -15.11 21.47 -13.94
C SER A 309 -13.89 20.55 -13.91
N GLY A 310 -13.97 19.46 -13.17
CA GLY A 310 -12.90 18.47 -13.08
C GLY A 310 -13.36 17.19 -12.39
N ILE A 311 -12.46 16.22 -12.34
CA ILE A 311 -12.64 14.95 -11.65
C ILE A 311 -11.64 14.94 -10.48
N PHE A 312 -12.11 14.53 -9.31
CA PHE A 312 -11.30 14.31 -8.14
C PHE A 312 -11.51 12.88 -7.67
N ASP A 313 -10.42 12.14 -7.51
CA ASP A 313 -10.43 10.75 -7.06
C ASP A 313 -9.81 10.66 -5.66
N ILE A 314 -10.44 9.90 -4.76
CA ILE A 314 -9.99 9.67 -3.39
C ILE A 314 -9.81 8.18 -3.22
N GLY A 315 -8.58 7.75 -2.97
CA GLY A 315 -8.25 6.35 -2.75
C GLY A 315 -8.90 5.77 -1.49
N SER A 316 -8.96 4.44 -1.43
CA SER A 316 -9.43 3.71 -0.26
C SER A 316 -8.47 3.83 0.93
N GLN A 317 -8.98 3.57 2.12
CA GLN A 317 -8.20 3.45 3.35
C GLN A 317 -8.41 2.09 3.99
N TYR A 318 -7.33 1.46 4.45
CA TYR A 318 -7.40 0.25 5.26
C TYR A 318 -7.49 0.63 6.75
N HIS A 319 -8.37 -0.04 7.51
CA HIS A 319 -8.57 0.27 8.93
C HIS A 319 -7.29 0.18 9.76
N TYR A 320 -6.46 -0.84 9.50
CA TYR A 320 -5.18 -1.07 10.17
C TYR A 320 -5.30 -1.11 11.71
N THR A 321 -6.32 -1.81 12.22
CA THR A 321 -6.46 -2.07 13.65
C THR A 321 -5.28 -2.90 14.14
N MET A 322 -4.74 -2.54 15.32
CA MET A 322 -3.59 -3.25 15.89
C MET A 322 -3.92 -4.67 16.32
N GLU A 323 -5.17 -4.92 16.73
CA GLU A 323 -5.74 -6.27 16.87
C GLU A 323 -6.38 -6.66 15.51
N PRO A 324 -5.89 -7.70 14.83
CA PRO A 324 -6.53 -8.27 13.66
C PRO A 324 -7.86 -8.95 14.02
N GLN A 325 -8.69 -9.23 13.02
CA GLN A 325 -9.93 -10.00 13.21
C GLN A 325 -9.61 -11.35 13.86
N THR A 326 -10.18 -11.59 15.03
CA THR A 326 -9.96 -12.78 15.85
C THR A 326 -11.32 -13.26 16.37
N THR A 327 -11.55 -14.56 16.36
CA THR A 327 -12.77 -15.21 16.85
C THR A 327 -12.39 -16.47 17.62
#